data_AF-A0AAE9IF85-F1
#
_entry.id   AF-A0AAE9IF85-F1
#
_cell.length_a   1.000
_cell.length_b   1.000
_cell.length_c   1.000
_cell.angle_alpha   90.00
_cell.angle_beta   90.00
_cell.angle_gamma   90.00
#
_symmetry.space_group_name_H-M   'P 1'
#
loop_
_entity.id
_entity.type
_entity.pdbx_description
1 polymer ?
#
loop_
_entity_poly.entity_id
_entity_poly.type
_entity_poly.pdbx_seq_one_letter_code
_entity_poly.pdbx_strand_id
1 'polypeptide(L)' 'MGEIRKTYDVSFKKKTVNLYLKKGIGYKNVAREMEIDASLVRRWARHFKAEGMKDLEEKET' A
#
# COMPACT_ATOMS: atom_id res chain seq x y z
N MET A 1 -12.82 16.85 -12.11
CA MET A 1 -12.10 17.19 -10.87
C MET A 1 -11.19 16.02 -10.55
N GLY A 2 -9.90 16.14 -10.89
CA GLY A 2 -8.94 15.09 -10.55
C GLY A 2 -8.75 15.09 -9.03
N GLU A 3 -9.10 13.98 -8.38
CA GLU A 3 -8.78 13.76 -6.98
C GLU A 3 -7.29 14.04 -6.77
N ILE A 4 -6.96 14.93 -5.83
CA ILE A 4 -5.58 15.19 -5.42
C ILE A 4 -5.05 13.86 -4.89
N ARG A 5 -4.30 13.15 -5.73
CA ARG A 5 -3.67 11.89 -5.35
C ARG A 5 -2.66 12.23 -4.25
N LYS A 6 -2.96 11.87 -3.01
CA LYS A 6 -1.93 11.83 -1.96
C LYS A 6 -0.84 10.87 -2.44
N THR A 7 0.29 11.43 -2.85
CA THR A 7 1.45 10.68 -3.29
C THR A 7 2.07 10.06 -2.05
N TYR A 8 1.96 8.74 -1.93
CA TYR A 8 2.65 7.99 -0.90
C TYR A 8 3.96 7.49 -1.47
N ASP A 9 5.05 7.75 -0.75
CA ASP A 9 6.37 7.22 -1.05
C ASP A 9 6.33 5.71 -1.27
N VAL A 10 7.07 5.23 -2.26
CA VAL A 10 7.22 3.80 -2.54
C VAL A 10 7.72 3.05 -1.30
N SER A 11 8.64 3.66 -0.56
CA SER A 11 9.15 3.16 0.72
C SER A 11 8.05 3.00 1.76
N PHE A 12 7.12 3.96 1.83
CA PHE A 12 5.97 3.90 2.75
C PHE A 12 5.02 2.77 2.37
N LYS A 13 4.66 2.66 1.09
CA LYS A 13 3.82 1.58 0.56
C LYS A 13 4.43 0.20 0.84
N LYS A 14 5.74 0.03 0.60
CA LYS A 14 6.49 -1.21 0.90
C LYS A 14 6.46 -1.51 2.39
N LYS A 15 6.67 -0.51 3.26
CA LYS A 15 6.62 -0.68 4.71
C LYS A 15 5.25 -1.17 5.16
N THR A 16 4.17 -0.58 4.65
CA THR A 16 2.78 -1.01 4.96
C THR A 16 2.51 -2.45 4.54
N VAL A 17 2.85 -2.82 3.30
CA VAL A 17 2.64 -4.20 2.80
C VAL A 17 3.54 -5.20 3.53
N ASN A 18 4.78 -4.83 3.83
CA ASN A 18 5.67 -5.67 4.63
C ASN A 18 5.11 -5.89 6.03
N LEU A 19 4.56 -4.86 6.66
CA LEU A 19 3.94 -4.96 7.99
C LEU A 19 2.75 -5.93 7.97
N TYR A 20 1.91 -5.85 6.93
CA TYR A 20 0.84 -6.82 6.67
C TYR A 20 1.38 -8.26 6.56
N LEU A 21 2.41 -8.47 5.72
CA LEU A 21 2.99 -9.79 5.49
C LEU A 21 3.69 -10.36 6.74
N LYS A 22 4.34 -9.51 7.53
CA LYS A 22 5.20 -9.91 8.65
C LYS A 22 4.43 -10.11 9.95
N LYS A 23 3.44 -9.25 10.23
CA LYS A 23 2.59 -9.37 11.43
C LYS A 23 1.35 -10.25 11.20
N GLY A 24 0.98 -10.56 9.95
CA GLY A 24 -0.23 -11.35 9.65
C GLY A 24 -1.54 -10.69 10.10
N ILE A 25 -1.50 -9.41 10.45
CA ILE A 25 -2.66 -8.63 10.88
C ILE A 25 -3.49 -8.20 9.68
N GLY A 26 -4.80 -8.27 9.80
CA GLY A 26 -5.73 -7.90 8.74
C GLY A 26 -5.58 -6.44 8.28
N TYR A 27 -6.00 -6.16 7.04
CA TYR A 27 -5.86 -4.85 6.39
C TYR A 27 -6.34 -3.67 7.24
N LYS A 28 -7.43 -3.85 8.00
CA LYS A 28 -8.00 -2.81 8.87
C LYS A 28 -7.07 -2.41 10.02
N ASN A 29 -6.32 -3.36 10.58
CA ASN A 29 -5.39 -3.08 11.68
C ASN A 29 -4.16 -2.35 11.16
N VAL A 30 -3.60 -2.80 10.04
CA VAL A 30 -2.46 -2.12 9.38
C VAL A 30 -2.85 -0.70 8.97
N ALA A 31 -4.05 -0.53 8.41
CA ALA A 31 -4.61 0.76 8.05
C ALA A 31 -4.71 1.70 9.25
N ARG A 32 -5.21 1.20 10.39
CA ARG A 32 -5.31 1.97 11.63
C ARG A 32 -3.93 2.32 12.23
N GLU A 33 -2.96 1.40 12.15
CA GLU A 33 -1.60 1.60 12.66
C GLU A 33 -0.79 2.58 11.81
N MET A 34 -1.08 2.65 10.51
CA MET A 34 -0.43 3.55 9.55
C MET A 34 -1.26 4.82 9.27
N GLU A 35 -2.40 5.00 9.95
CA GLU A 35 -3.37 6.09 9.73
C GLU A 35 -3.75 6.32 8.26
N ILE A 36 -3.94 5.21 7.53
CA ILE A 36 -4.37 5.20 6.12
C ILE A 36 -5.65 4.41 5.95
N ASP A 37 -6.27 4.55 4.77
CA ASP A 37 -7.46 3.79 4.44
C ASP A 37 -7.15 2.32 4.17
N ALA A 38 -7.98 1.40 4.67
CA ALA A 38 -7.81 -0.04 4.43
C ALA A 38 -7.93 -0.41 2.94
N SER A 39 -8.63 0.40 2.14
CA SER A 39 -8.71 0.23 0.70
C SER A 39 -7.37 0.49 0.01
N LEU A 40 -6.56 1.43 0.52
CA LEU A 40 -5.19 1.67 0.03
C LEU A 40 -4.30 0.47 0.33
N VAL A 41 -4.35 -0.04 1.56
CA VAL A 41 -3.58 -1.23 1.97
C VAL A 41 -3.95 -2.42 1.07
N ARG A 42 -5.24 -2.64 0.80
CA ARG A 42 -5.70 -3.71 -0.08
C ARG A 42 -5.20 -3.51 -1.51
N ARG A 43 -5.23 -2.28 -2.04
CA ARG A 43 -4.74 -1.94 -3.38
C ARG A 43 -3.25 -2.23 -3.49
N TRP A 44 -2.45 -1.76 -2.53
CA TRP A 44 -1.00 -1.99 -2.50
C TRP A 44 -0.64 -3.46 -2.30
N ALA A 45 -1.33 -4.18 -1.42
CA ALA A 45 -1.13 -5.61 -1.22
C ALA A 45 -1.44 -6.40 -2.50
N ARG A 46 -2.48 -5.99 -3.25
CA ARG A 46 -2.86 -6.62 -4.52
C ARG A 46 -1.83 -6.33 -5.62
N HIS A 47 -1.35 -5.10 -5.74
CA HIS A 47 -0.25 -4.75 -6.65
C HIS A 47 1.02 -5.55 -6.31
N PHE A 48 1.41 -5.57 -5.03
CA PHE A 48 2.57 -6.32 -4.57
C PHE A 48 2.46 -7.83 -4.84
N LYS A 49 1.25 -8.40 -4.76
CA LYS A 49 1.00 -9.81 -5.06
C LYS A 49 0.95 -10.11 -6.56
N ALA A 50 0.46 -9.17 -7.37
CA ALA A 50 0.33 -9.34 -8.81
C ALA A 50 1.66 -9.15 -9.55
N GLU A 51 2.49 -8.20 -9.12
CA GLU A 51 3.69 -7.78 -9.85
C GLU A 51 5.00 -8.00 -9.06
N GLY A 52 4.91 -8.45 -7.80
CA GLY A 52 6.05 -8.55 -6.90
C GLY A 52 6.58 -7.16 -6.50
N MET A 53 7.81 -7.10 -5.94
CA MET A 53 8.48 -5.85 -5.58
C MET A 53 8.81 -4.93 -6.77
N LYS A 54 8.59 -5.42 -7.99
CA LYS A 54 9.12 -4.85 -9.23
C LYS A 54 8.27 -3.69 -9.77
N ASP A 55 6.99 -3.62 -9.39
CA ASP A 55 6.04 -2.63 -9.92
C ASP A 55 5.36 -1.82 -8.81
N LEU A 56 6.18 -1.23 -7.95
CA LEU A 56 5.71 -0.16 -7.05
C LEU A 56 6.11 1.22 -7.56
N GLU A 57 6.82 1.28 -8.69
CA GLU A 57 7.35 2.48 -9.31
C GLU A 57 6.50 2.98 -10.50
N GLU A 58 5.71 2.13 -11.18
CA GLU A 58 5.03 2.56 -12.42
C GLU A 58 3.54 2.78 -12.27
N LYS A 59 3.19 4.02 -11.95
CA LYS A 59 2.29 4.84 -12.80
C LYS A 59 2.29 6.27 -12.26
N GLU A 60 3.47 6.90 -12.35
CA GLU A 60 3.56 8.35 -12.56
C GLU A 60 3.46 8.58 -14.08
N THR A 61 2.23 8.56 -14.59
CA THR A 61 1.83 9.18 -15.86
C THR A 61 0.40 9.64 -15.69
#